data_AF-X1T0L4-F1
#
_entry.id   AF-X1T0L4-F1
#
_cell.length_a   1.000
_cell.length_b   1.000
_cell.length_c   1.000
_cell.angle_alpha   90.00
_cell.angle_beta   90.00
_cell.angle_gamma   90.00
#
_symmetry.space_group_name_H-M   'P 1'
#
loop_
_entity.id
_entity.type
_entity.pdbx_description
1 polymer ?
#
loop_
_entity_poly.entity_id
_entity_poly.type
_entity_poly.pdbx_seq_one_letter_code
_entity_poly.pdbx_strand_id
1 'polypeptide(L)'
;MGIKEKATYGEYYWAMQVEAAGFADEQIEAAFAPYFRELFADMPDIADLPAGMQTFMRSLAEPPSAGFGGFALGVGVEMVDETLHTLLNPIMKMMGRSINRRSKETWLTSAQVNTLFRQGKITEGLWTETIASEGYEDILG
;
A
#
# COMPACT_ATOMS: atom_id res chain seq x y z
N MET A 1 -14.27 8.79 27.51
CA MET A 1 -15.21 9.61 28.31
C MET A 1 -16.54 8.90 28.31
N GLY A 2 -17.03 8.44 29.46
CA GLY A 2 -18.35 7.82 29.57
C GLY A 2 -19.03 8.33 30.83
N ILE A 3 -20.29 8.70 30.73
CA ILE A 3 -21.10 9.05 31.92
C ILE A 3 -21.41 7.74 32.63
N LYS A 4 -20.89 7.57 33.86
CA LYS A 4 -21.05 6.34 34.63
C LYS A 4 -22.48 6.13 35.14
N GLU A 5 -23.17 7.22 35.45
CA GLU A 5 -24.58 7.21 35.88
C GLU A 5 -25.39 8.16 35.00
N LYS A 6 -26.28 7.57 34.17
CA LYS A 6 -27.11 8.28 33.20
C LYS A 6 -28.39 8.75 33.92
N ALA A 7 -28.37 9.91 34.56
CA ALA A 7 -29.47 10.37 35.42
C ALA A 7 -30.66 10.94 34.61
N THR A 8 -30.39 11.45 33.40
CA THR A 8 -31.40 12.00 32.50
C THR A 8 -31.45 11.27 31.16
N TYR A 9 -32.58 11.38 30.45
CA TYR A 9 -32.70 10.82 29.10
C TYR A 9 -31.67 11.42 28.14
N GLY A 10 -31.35 12.71 28.26
CA GLY A 10 -30.33 13.36 27.43
C GLY A 10 -28.93 12.79 27.65
N GLU A 11 -28.54 12.57 28.91
CA GLU A 11 -27.27 11.90 29.25
C GLU A 11 -27.24 10.45 28.78
N TYR A 12 -28.37 9.75 28.90
CA TYR A 12 -28.50 8.39 28.38
C TYR A 12 -28.31 8.35 26.88
N TYR A 13 -29.05 9.18 26.13
CA TYR A 13 -29.01 9.24 24.68
C TYR A 13 -27.61 9.59 24.18
N TRP A 14 -26.97 10.61 24.77
CA TRP A 14 -25.61 10.99 24.43
C TRP A 14 -24.60 9.89 24.72
N ALA A 15 -24.68 9.26 25.90
CA ALA A 15 -23.77 8.18 26.26
C ALA A 15 -23.92 6.97 25.32
N MET A 16 -25.15 6.63 24.92
CA MET A 16 -25.39 5.57 23.94
C MET A 16 -24.80 5.90 22.56
N GLN A 17 -24.81 7.17 22.13
CA GLN A 17 -24.17 7.58 20.88
C GLN A 17 -22.64 7.42 20.95
N VAL A 18 -22.02 7.78 22.07
CA VAL A 18 -20.57 7.60 22.28
C VAL A 18 -20.20 6.11 22.32
N GLU A 19 -21.02 5.29 22.99
CA GLU A 19 -20.85 3.83 23.01
C GLU A 19 -20.99 3.22 21.62
N ALA A 20 -22.00 3.66 20.84
CA ALA A 20 -22.20 3.20 19.47
C ALA A 20 -21.03 3.58 18.54
N ALA A 21 -20.45 4.78 18.70
CA ALA A 21 -19.27 5.20 17.96
C ALA A 21 -18.06 4.31 18.30
N GLY A 22 -17.78 4.08 19.59
CA GLY A 22 -16.70 3.19 20.02
C GLY A 22 -16.89 1.76 19.52
N PHE A 23 -18.11 1.23 19.55
CA PHE A 23 -18.42 -0.08 19.00
C PHE A 23 -18.20 -0.16 17.49
N ALA A 24 -18.58 0.88 16.74
CA ALA A 24 -18.33 0.93 15.31
C ALA A 24 -16.82 0.93 15.00
N ASP A 25 -16.03 1.72 15.74
CA ASP A 25 -14.57 1.75 15.59
C ASP A 25 -13.93 0.40 15.90
N GLU A 26 -14.34 -0.28 16.99
CA GLU A 26 -13.85 -1.63 17.34
C GLU A 26 -14.18 -2.66 16.25
N GLN A 27 -15.37 -2.61 15.65
CA GLN A 27 -15.77 -3.53 14.58
C GLN A 27 -14.91 -3.33 13.32
N ILE A 28 -14.62 -2.08 12.97
CA ILE A 28 -13.73 -1.75 11.84
C ILE A 28 -12.33 -2.27 12.15
N GLU A 29 -11.79 -1.95 13.33
CA GLU A 29 -10.47 -2.40 13.76
C GLU A 29 -10.33 -3.93 13.77
N ALA A 30 -11.31 -4.64 14.33
CA ALA A 30 -11.34 -6.09 14.36
C ALA A 30 -11.40 -6.72 12.96
N ALA A 31 -12.10 -6.07 12.02
CA ALA A 31 -12.17 -6.52 10.64
C ALA A 31 -10.83 -6.34 9.89
N PHE A 32 -10.11 -5.24 10.13
CA PHE A 32 -8.87 -4.93 9.40
C PHE A 32 -7.59 -5.47 10.05
N ALA A 33 -7.56 -5.64 11.37
CA ALA A 33 -6.39 -6.11 12.12
C ALA A 33 -5.78 -7.44 11.60
N PRO A 34 -6.58 -8.47 11.20
CA PRO A 34 -6.03 -9.69 10.62
C PRO A 34 -5.24 -9.44 9.32
N TYR A 35 -5.70 -8.53 8.45
CA TYR A 35 -5.01 -8.21 7.19
C TYR A 35 -3.67 -7.54 7.44
N PHE A 36 -3.58 -6.63 8.41
CA PHE A 36 -2.29 -6.05 8.82
C PHE A 36 -1.36 -7.12 9.38
N ARG A 37 -1.87 -8.05 10.19
CA ARG A 37 -1.08 -9.16 10.74
C ARG A 37 -0.50 -10.04 9.63
N GLU A 38 -1.31 -10.41 8.65
CA GLU A 38 -0.85 -11.21 7.50
C GLU A 38 0.16 -10.45 6.65
N LEU A 39 -0.13 -9.18 6.32
CA LEU A 39 0.78 -8.33 5.57
C LEU A 39 2.16 -8.26 6.23
N PHE A 40 2.20 -8.05 7.54
CA PHE A 40 3.45 -7.93 8.30
C PHE A 40 4.17 -9.27 8.49
N ALA A 41 3.46 -10.39 8.53
CA ALA A 41 4.08 -11.72 8.65
C ALA A 41 5.00 -12.05 7.46
N ASP A 42 4.67 -11.55 6.28
CA ASP A 42 5.43 -11.77 5.05
C ASP A 42 6.51 -10.70 4.79
N MET A 43 6.62 -9.68 5.65
CA MET A 43 7.64 -8.65 5.48
C MET A 43 8.98 -9.13 6.06
N PRO A 44 10.02 -9.31 5.24
CA PRO A 44 11.36 -9.50 5.77
C PRO A 44 11.76 -8.24 6.56
N ASP A 45 12.58 -8.44 7.60
CA ASP A 45 13.32 -7.37 8.28
C ASP A 45 12.50 -6.42 9.18
N ILE A 46 11.27 -6.77 9.61
CA ILE A 46 10.56 -6.00 10.67
C ILE A 46 11.41 -5.89 11.94
N ALA A 47 12.19 -6.91 12.27
CA ALA A 47 13.09 -6.91 13.43
C ALA A 47 14.20 -5.85 13.34
N ASP A 48 14.54 -5.40 12.12
CA ASP A 48 15.59 -4.40 11.87
C ASP A 48 15.05 -2.97 11.93
N LEU A 49 13.72 -2.80 11.98
CA LEU A 49 13.10 -1.49 12.14
C LEU A 49 13.37 -0.94 13.56
N PRO A 50 13.44 0.39 13.73
CA PRO A 50 13.49 1.00 15.06
C PRO A 50 12.35 0.51 15.95
N ALA A 51 12.62 0.31 17.24
CA ALA A 51 11.66 -0.29 18.18
C ALA A 51 10.29 0.42 18.23
N GLY A 52 10.27 1.74 18.04
CA GLY A 52 9.03 2.51 17.94
C GLY A 52 8.17 2.11 16.74
N MET A 53 8.79 1.86 15.59
CA MET A 53 8.09 1.43 14.38
C MET A 53 7.57 0.00 14.49
N GLN A 54 8.36 -0.90 15.09
CA GLN A 54 7.90 -2.25 15.38
C GLN A 54 6.68 -2.25 16.32
N THR A 55 6.70 -1.37 17.33
CA THR A 55 5.59 -1.22 18.27
C THR A 55 4.36 -0.68 17.57
N PHE A 56 4.52 0.35 16.74
CA PHE A 56 3.44 0.91 15.93
C PHE A 56 2.81 -0.13 14.99
N MET A 57 3.61 -0.90 14.25
CA MET A 57 3.11 -1.97 13.37
C MET A 57 2.38 -3.06 14.17
N ARG A 58 2.92 -3.47 15.32
CA ARG A 58 2.22 -4.39 16.24
C ARG A 58 0.88 -3.81 16.70
N SER A 59 0.82 -2.52 17.02
CA SER A 59 -0.43 -1.86 17.42
C SER A 59 -1.45 -1.70 16.29
N LEU A 60 -1.04 -1.75 15.01
CA LEU A 60 -1.99 -1.84 13.89
C LEU A 60 -2.56 -3.26 13.73
N ALA A 61 -1.74 -4.28 13.97
CA ALA A 61 -2.17 -5.68 13.96
C ALA A 61 -2.96 -6.08 15.23
N GLU A 62 -2.77 -5.35 16.32
CA GLU A 62 -3.44 -5.52 17.61
C GLU A 62 -3.76 -4.14 18.23
N PRO A 63 -4.85 -3.49 17.80
CA PRO A 63 -5.24 -2.16 18.29
C PRO A 63 -5.50 -2.15 19.81
N PRO A 64 -4.85 -1.26 20.58
CA PRO A 64 -4.97 -1.23 22.03
C PRO A 64 -6.28 -0.64 22.55
N SER A 65 -7.03 0.09 21.72
CA SER A 65 -8.30 0.73 22.07
C SER A 65 -9.11 1.12 20.85
N ALA A 66 -10.44 1.14 20.99
CA ALA A 66 -11.37 1.66 19.99
C ALA A 66 -10.93 3.01 19.41
N GLY A 67 -10.89 3.11 18.09
CA GLY A 67 -10.55 4.32 17.34
C GLY A 67 -9.05 4.57 17.20
N PHE A 68 -8.20 3.73 17.81
CA PHE A 68 -6.75 3.80 17.63
C PHE A 68 -6.35 3.60 16.18
N GLY A 69 -6.91 2.60 15.48
CA GLY A 69 -6.60 2.34 14.08
C GLY A 69 -6.92 3.55 13.20
N GLY A 70 -8.08 4.17 13.41
CA GLY A 70 -8.48 5.39 12.71
C GLY A 70 -7.57 6.59 12.99
N PHE A 71 -7.19 6.80 14.25
CA PHE A 71 -6.26 7.87 14.63
C PHE A 71 -4.82 7.60 14.15
N ALA A 72 -4.33 6.38 14.32
CA ALA A 72 -2.98 5.94 13.95
C ALA A 72 -2.79 5.96 12.44
N LEU A 73 -3.82 5.59 11.67
CA LEU A 73 -3.83 5.83 10.23
C LEU A 73 -3.95 7.34 9.96
N GLY A 74 -4.87 8.08 10.57
CA GLY A 74 -5.02 9.52 10.33
C GLY A 74 -3.75 10.36 10.55
N VAL A 75 -2.98 10.08 11.60
CA VAL A 75 -1.71 10.77 11.91
C VAL A 75 -0.52 10.10 11.22
N GLY A 76 -0.55 8.78 11.13
CA GLY A 76 0.54 7.97 10.60
C GLY A 76 0.49 7.80 9.08
N VAL A 77 -0.58 8.20 8.38
CA VAL A 77 -0.78 7.92 6.95
C VAL A 77 0.44 8.33 6.13
N GLU A 78 1.07 9.48 6.39
CA GLU A 78 2.22 9.92 5.59
C GLU A 78 3.51 9.14 5.92
N MET A 79 3.73 8.79 7.19
CA MET A 79 4.90 8.00 7.61
C MET A 79 4.75 6.51 7.26
N VAL A 80 3.54 5.97 7.42
CA VAL A 80 3.16 4.62 7.04
C VAL A 80 3.15 4.48 5.54
N ASP A 81 2.64 5.46 4.79
CA ASP A 81 2.69 5.45 3.33
C ASP A 81 4.13 5.45 2.84
N GLU A 82 5.01 6.33 3.33
CA GLU A 82 6.43 6.33 2.91
C GLU A 82 7.16 5.04 3.34
N THR A 83 6.86 4.50 4.52
CA THR A 83 7.47 3.25 5.01
C THR A 83 6.96 2.04 4.24
N LEU A 84 5.65 1.92 4.04
CA LEU A 84 5.03 0.87 3.22
C LEU A 84 5.49 1.00 1.77
N HIS A 85 5.57 2.21 1.22
CA HIS A 85 6.11 2.45 -0.11
C HIS A 85 7.55 1.96 -0.21
N THR A 86 8.40 2.29 0.76
CA THR A 86 9.79 1.83 0.83
C THR A 86 9.89 0.30 0.95
N LEU A 87 9.07 -0.31 1.79
CA LEU A 87 9.10 -1.77 2.04
C LEU A 87 8.48 -2.58 0.90
N LEU A 88 7.44 -2.06 0.24
CA LEU A 88 6.75 -2.72 -0.86
C LEU A 88 7.44 -2.47 -2.21
N ASN A 89 8.22 -1.40 -2.34
CA ASN A 89 8.94 -1.06 -3.57
C ASN A 89 9.79 -2.22 -4.14
N PRO A 90 10.58 -2.96 -3.34
CA PRO A 90 11.30 -4.15 -3.82
C PRO A 90 10.37 -5.23 -4.39
N ILE A 91 9.26 -5.52 -3.71
CA ILE A 91 8.27 -6.53 -4.15
C ILE A 91 7.61 -6.08 -5.45
N MET A 92 7.18 -4.82 -5.52
CA MET A 92 6.59 -4.24 -6.73
C MET A 92 7.58 -4.24 -7.91
N LYS A 93 8.87 -3.96 -7.67
CA LYS A 93 9.93 -4.09 -8.68
C LYS A 93 10.10 -5.54 -9.14
N MET A 94 10.05 -6.52 -8.24
CA MET A 94 10.13 -7.95 -8.60
C MET A 94 8.91 -8.40 -9.41
N MET A 95 7.71 -7.99 -9.00
CA MET A 95 6.47 -8.24 -9.75
C MET A 95 6.51 -7.60 -11.12
N GLY A 96 6.90 -6.33 -11.22
CA GLY A 96 7.10 -5.63 -12.48
C GLY A 96 8.09 -6.35 -13.40
N ARG A 97 9.24 -6.80 -12.87
CA ARG A 97 10.19 -7.62 -13.63
C ARG A 97 9.62 -8.96 -14.07
N SER A 98 8.80 -9.61 -13.24
CA SER A 98 8.16 -10.89 -13.55
C SER A 98 7.10 -10.76 -14.65
N ILE A 99 6.26 -9.73 -14.57
CA ILE A 99 5.26 -9.38 -15.58
C ILE A 99 5.96 -9.01 -16.89
N ASN A 100 6.92 -8.09 -16.80
CA ASN A 100 7.69 -7.65 -17.97
C ASN A 100 8.54 -8.78 -18.55
N ARG A 101 8.87 -9.84 -17.81
CA ARG A 101 9.63 -10.98 -18.37
C ARG A 101 8.99 -11.57 -19.63
N ARG A 102 7.66 -11.49 -19.74
CA ARG A 102 6.89 -11.95 -20.90
C ARG A 102 6.61 -10.85 -21.92
N SER A 103 6.80 -9.59 -21.55
CA SER A 103 6.61 -8.39 -22.35
C SER A 103 7.96 -7.71 -22.61
N LYS A 104 8.75 -8.26 -23.54
CA LYS A 104 10.09 -7.76 -23.86
C LYS A 104 10.06 -6.33 -24.44
N GLU A 105 8.94 -5.96 -25.04
CA GLU A 105 8.61 -4.63 -25.54
C GLU A 105 8.61 -3.55 -24.44
N THR A 106 8.46 -3.91 -23.16
CA THR A 106 8.47 -2.95 -22.05
C THR A 106 9.82 -2.80 -21.35
N TRP A 107 10.87 -3.48 -21.85
CA TRP A 107 12.19 -3.50 -21.20
C TRP A 107 13.05 -2.28 -21.50
N LEU A 108 12.82 -1.65 -22.64
CA LEU A 108 13.62 -0.56 -23.18
C LEU A 108 12.68 0.56 -23.57
N THR A 109 13.13 1.80 -23.39
CA THR A 109 12.36 2.94 -23.90
C THR A 109 12.53 3.08 -25.42
N SER A 110 11.57 3.70 -26.12
CA SER A 110 11.72 3.98 -27.56
C SER A 110 13.04 4.67 -27.93
N ALA A 111 13.57 5.55 -27.06
CA ALA A 111 14.86 6.18 -27.27
C ALA A 111 16.04 5.19 -27.22
N GLN A 112 16.01 4.24 -26.29
CA GLN A 112 17.03 3.20 -26.15
C GLN A 112 16.95 2.20 -27.31
N VAL A 113 15.74 1.77 -27.66
CA VAL A 113 15.49 0.84 -28.77
C VAL A 113 15.90 1.45 -30.12
N ASN A 114 15.59 2.73 -30.37
CA ASN A 114 16.05 3.45 -31.57
C ASN A 114 17.58 3.49 -31.67
N THR A 115 18.27 3.73 -30.55
CA THR A 115 19.74 3.76 -30.52
C THR A 115 20.32 2.38 -30.83
N LEU A 116 19.78 1.33 -30.22
CA LEU A 116 20.26 -0.04 -30.41
C LEU A 116 19.94 -0.58 -31.82
N PHE A 117 18.78 -0.23 -32.37
CA PHE A 117 18.38 -0.61 -33.73
C PHE A 117 19.33 0.01 -34.77
N ARG A 118 19.64 1.31 -34.63
CA ARG A 118 20.62 2.00 -35.48
C ARG A 118 22.02 1.39 -35.41
N GLN A 119 22.38 0.81 -34.26
CA GLN A 119 23.67 0.14 -34.06
C GLN A 119 23.66 -1.35 -34.50
N GLY A 120 22.54 -1.84 -35.04
CA GLY A 120 22.38 -3.25 -35.45
C GLY A 120 22.44 -4.23 -34.29
N LYS A 121 22.07 -3.80 -33.07
CA LYS A 121 22.18 -4.61 -31.84
C LYS A 121 20.89 -5.34 -31.46
N ILE A 122 19.77 -5.02 -32.09
CA ILE A 122 18.46 -5.62 -31.86
C ILE A 122 17.75 -5.91 -33.17
N THR A 123 16.72 -6.75 -33.13
CA THR A 123 15.89 -7.10 -34.29
C THR A 123 14.83 -6.03 -34.57
N GLU A 124 14.39 -5.96 -35.83
CA GLU A 124 13.29 -5.08 -36.24
C GLU A 124 12.00 -5.42 -35.48
N GLY A 125 11.69 -6.70 -35.26
CA GLY A 125 10.51 -7.10 -34.48
C GLY A 125 10.49 -6.53 -33.05
N LEU A 126 11.62 -6.55 -32.33
CA LEU A 126 11.71 -5.94 -31.00
C LEU A 126 11.58 -4.41 -31.07
N TRP A 127 12.08 -3.81 -32.14
CA TRP A 127 11.93 -2.37 -32.40
C TRP A 127 10.45 -2.02 -32.60
N THR A 128 9.78 -2.67 -33.54
CA THR A 128 8.36 -2.43 -33.86
C THR A 128 7.45 -2.68 -32.66
N GLU A 129 7.63 -3.79 -31.93
CA GLU A 129 6.82 -4.11 -30.75
C GLU A 129 6.97 -3.03 -29.66
N THR A 130 8.19 -2.54 -29.43
CA THR A 130 8.44 -1.49 -28.41
C THR A 130 7.83 -0.15 -28.82
N ILE A 131 8.06 0.28 -30.07
CA ILE A 131 7.52 1.53 -30.62
C ILE A 131 5.98 1.51 -30.59
N ALA A 132 5.36 0.40 -31.01
CA ALA A 132 3.91 0.21 -30.97
C ALA A 132 3.37 0.18 -29.53
N SER A 133 4.07 -0.45 -28.59
CA SER A 133 3.66 -0.51 -27.18
C SER A 133 3.69 0.84 -26.47
N GLU A 134 4.59 1.75 -26.87
CA GLU A 134 4.66 3.11 -26.34
C GLU A 134 3.67 4.08 -27.02
N GLY A 135 2.83 3.58 -27.95
CA GLY A 135 1.76 4.34 -28.57
C GLY A 135 2.22 5.26 -29.70
N TYR A 136 3.40 5.03 -30.27
CA TYR A 136 3.77 5.66 -31.53
C TYR A 136 2.91 5.05 -32.63
N GLU A 137 2.12 5.88 -33.30
CA GLU A 137 1.37 5.48 -34.50
C GLU A 137 2.34 5.03 -35.60
N ASP A 138 1.87 4.22 -36.56
CA ASP A 138 2.58 3.95 -37.82
C ASP A 138 2.67 5.26 -38.63
N ILE A 139 3.55 6.16 -38.20
CA ILE A 139 3.90 7.34 -38.98
C ILE A 139 4.91 6.84 -40.01
N LEU A 140 4.37 6.29 -41.11
CA LEU A 140 4.95 5.99 -42.43
C LEU A 140 4.55 4.58 -42.90
N GLY A 141 3.36 4.49 -43.49
CA GLY A 141 3.15 3.62 -44.66
C GLY A 141 3.86 4.18 -45.88
#